data_AF-A0AAV6VTB7-F1
#
_entry.id   AF-A0AAV6VTB7-F1
#
_cell.length_a   1.000
_cell.length_b   1.000
_cell.length_c   1.000
_cell.angle_alpha   90.00
_cell.angle_beta   90.00
_cell.angle_gamma   90.00
#
_symmetry.space_group_name_H-M   'P 1'
#
loop_
_entity.id
_entity.type
_entity.pdbx_description
1 polymer ?
#
loop_
_entity_poly.entity_id
_entity_poly.type
_entity_poly.pdbx_seq_one_letter_code
_entity_poly.pdbx_strand_id
1 'polypeptide(L)'
;MWILIVIFLCASGSKAENICENNPSQISQMCSKYQPPRTPENVEEFMEYLRLYLKFMECLKNYEDSCTEIVLQEGEYDSIRSVITDISTEGTHLNSIVIGNFHCFKYAISNREINVQTWIDIETAYNEHQHVEEISEKDNKTNCLEWFDDMGNLVSTITTECGKAVEDAVIEVIHRLPFFKRPCSAQDVLELRNILEELNLDESNKAALRESFRLLGNKAEDICEINPYHMCSDKYLTEVPKNVEEFKVALRSMLKFYECLKYYEDSCKEIPQARKVLEEGEYDSIRSLIRDISTEGTHLNTIVIGNFHCLKYAMNQPKNARLRRDIENAFREHQYVEEKSEKYDSIRKQWEQNYIKKLHCLYWFDEMGSLVNTFTTECGKAVEDAVIELIHRAYFLKRPCSAQDVRELRNVFEEFNLDESNKAALRESFRLLGKSD
;
A
#
# COMPACT_ATOMS: atom_id res chain seq x y z
N MET A 1 -3.35 -8.34 28.60
CA MET A 1 -2.35 -9.43 28.69
C MET A 1 -1.01 -9.08 28.04
N TRP A 2 -0.92 -8.46 26.87
CA TRP A 2 0.39 -8.08 26.30
C TRP A 2 1.13 -6.97 27.05
N ILE A 3 0.42 -5.95 27.55
CA ILE A 3 0.97 -4.99 28.53
C ILE A 3 1.30 -5.70 29.88
N LEU A 4 0.73 -6.88 30.15
CA LEU A 4 0.98 -7.69 31.35
C LEU A 4 2.04 -8.80 31.14
N ILE A 5 2.36 -9.18 29.90
CA ILE A 5 3.35 -10.21 29.53
C ILE A 5 4.75 -9.60 29.51
N VAL A 6 4.87 -8.32 29.14
CA VAL A 6 6.12 -7.54 29.30
C VAL A 6 6.45 -7.31 30.80
N ILE A 7 5.46 -7.42 31.69
CA ILE A 7 5.59 -7.18 33.14
C ILE A 7 6.17 -8.37 33.93
N PHE A 8 6.14 -9.61 33.40
CA PHE A 8 6.42 -10.81 34.21
C PHE A 8 7.87 -11.34 34.21
N LEU A 9 8.80 -10.75 33.45
CA LEU A 9 10.12 -11.36 33.21
C LEU A 9 11.31 -10.89 34.06
N CYS A 10 11.15 -10.03 35.07
CA CYS A 10 12.34 -9.46 35.75
C CYS A 10 12.16 -9.20 37.25
N ALA A 11 12.36 -10.25 38.06
CA ALA A 11 12.58 -10.13 39.50
C ALA A 11 13.98 -10.62 39.90
N SER A 12 14.89 -9.70 40.20
CA SER A 12 15.85 -9.78 41.32
C SER A 12 16.78 -8.56 41.30
N GLY A 13 16.84 -7.83 42.42
CA GLY A 13 17.47 -6.53 42.49
C GLY A 13 18.99 -6.54 42.56
N SER A 14 19.60 -5.40 42.22
CA SER A 14 20.94 -5.02 42.67
C SER A 14 21.09 -3.50 42.72
N LYS A 15 22.04 -3.04 43.55
CA LYS A 15 22.28 -1.64 43.88
C LYS A 15 23.07 -0.94 42.78
N ALA A 16 22.73 0.32 42.56
CA ALA A 16 23.24 1.18 41.52
C ALA A 16 24.73 1.55 41.69
N GLU A 17 25.52 1.22 40.68
CA GLU A 17 26.63 2.04 40.17
C GLU A 17 26.74 1.79 38.66
N ASN A 18 26.96 2.88 37.91
CA ASN A 18 26.95 3.01 36.44
C ASN A 18 25.67 2.54 35.72
N ILE A 19 24.68 3.45 35.60
CA ILE A 19 23.37 3.17 34.99
C ILE A 19 23.53 2.60 33.57
N CYS A 20 24.49 3.08 32.79
CA CYS A 20 24.72 2.68 31.40
C CYS A 20 25.56 1.39 31.23
N GLU A 21 26.05 0.77 32.31
CA GLU A 21 26.71 -0.56 32.23
C GLU A 21 25.70 -1.72 32.35
N ASN A 22 24.44 -1.38 32.66
CA ASN A 22 23.39 -2.36 32.85
C ASN A 22 22.82 -2.82 31.51
N ASN A 23 22.72 -4.14 31.30
CA ASN A 23 22.05 -4.73 30.14
C ASN A 23 20.55 -4.31 30.11
N PRO A 24 19.88 -4.23 28.95
CA PRO A 24 18.45 -3.91 28.82
C PRO A 24 17.52 -4.59 29.84
N SER A 25 17.82 -5.84 30.22
CA SER A 25 17.10 -6.59 31.25
C SER A 25 17.16 -5.96 32.66
N GLN A 26 18.26 -5.31 33.02
CA GLN A 26 18.45 -4.64 34.30
C GLN A 26 17.79 -3.25 34.35
N ILE A 27 17.62 -2.59 33.21
CA ILE A 27 16.88 -1.31 33.10
C ILE A 27 15.42 -1.51 33.48
N SER A 28 14.80 -2.57 32.93
CA SER A 28 13.42 -2.95 33.26
C SER A 28 13.26 -3.17 34.77
N GLN A 29 14.24 -3.80 35.43
CA GLN A 29 14.27 -3.96 36.88
C GLN A 29 14.40 -2.64 37.63
N MET A 30 15.21 -1.70 37.16
CA MET A 30 15.35 -0.39 37.80
C MET A 30 14.06 0.43 37.74
N CYS A 31 13.38 0.41 36.59
CA CYS A 31 12.12 1.12 36.39
C CYS A 31 10.92 0.36 37.01
N SER A 32 11.06 -0.94 37.30
CA SER A 32 10.01 -1.81 37.85
C SER A 32 9.38 -1.31 39.16
N LYS A 33 10.06 -0.44 39.93
CA LYS A 33 9.46 0.21 41.11
C LYS A 33 8.22 1.05 40.79
N TYR A 34 8.03 1.42 39.52
CA TYR A 34 6.86 2.11 39.02
C TYR A 34 5.87 1.17 38.31
N GLN A 35 6.11 -0.15 38.30
CA GLN A 35 5.14 -1.10 37.77
C GLN A 35 3.96 -1.24 38.74
N PRO A 36 2.73 -1.13 38.24
CA PRO A 36 1.56 -1.35 39.06
C PRO A 36 1.50 -2.81 39.53
N PRO A 37 1.22 -3.08 40.81
CA PRO A 37 1.32 -4.42 41.38
C PRO A 37 0.17 -5.36 40.98
N ARG A 38 -0.93 -4.82 40.45
CA ARG A 38 -2.12 -5.60 40.07
C ARG A 38 -2.97 -4.88 39.03
N THR A 39 -3.86 -5.63 38.41
CA THR A 39 -4.96 -5.10 37.59
C THR A 39 -5.84 -4.19 38.47
N PRO A 40 -6.17 -2.97 38.01
CA PRO A 40 -7.00 -2.05 38.78
C PRO A 40 -8.42 -2.59 38.92
N GLU A 41 -8.98 -2.51 40.13
CA GLU A 41 -10.32 -3.03 40.40
C GLU A 41 -11.42 -2.00 40.12
N ASN A 42 -11.07 -0.72 40.15
CA ASN A 42 -11.96 0.44 40.01
C ASN A 42 -11.23 1.61 39.30
N VAL A 43 -11.97 2.68 39.01
CA VAL A 43 -11.46 3.87 38.31
C VAL A 43 -10.32 4.56 39.06
N GLU A 44 -10.38 4.68 40.39
CA GLU A 44 -9.33 5.33 41.17
C GLU A 44 -8.01 4.56 41.07
N GLU A 45 -8.06 3.24 41.21
CA GLU A 45 -6.90 2.36 41.01
C GLU A 45 -6.38 2.43 39.56
N PHE A 46 -7.26 2.59 38.56
CA PHE A 46 -6.87 2.73 37.17
C PHE A 46 -6.14 4.06 36.91
N MET A 47 -6.61 5.17 37.49
CA MET A 47 -5.92 6.46 37.37
C MET A 47 -4.54 6.43 38.03
N GLU A 48 -4.42 5.77 39.18
CA GLU A 48 -3.12 5.56 39.83
C GLU A 48 -2.21 4.64 38.97
N TYR A 49 -2.78 3.60 38.36
CA TYR A 49 -2.07 2.73 37.39
C TYR A 49 -1.48 3.56 36.24
N LEU A 50 -2.26 4.43 35.62
CA LEU A 50 -1.82 5.29 34.51
C LEU A 50 -0.68 6.23 34.93
N ARG A 51 -0.78 6.83 36.13
CA ARG A 51 0.24 7.70 36.70
C ARG A 51 1.55 6.96 36.95
N LEU A 52 1.48 5.74 37.49
CA LEU A 52 2.64 4.88 37.73
C LEU A 52 3.28 4.46 36.39
N TYR A 53 2.47 4.11 35.40
CA TYR A 53 2.96 3.76 34.07
C TYR A 53 3.66 4.93 33.37
N LEU A 54 3.16 6.17 33.49
CA LEU A 54 3.87 7.35 32.98
C LEU A 54 5.27 7.51 33.60
N LYS A 55 5.41 7.28 34.92
CA LYS A 55 6.72 7.31 35.59
C LYS A 55 7.63 6.20 35.14
N PHE A 56 7.07 5.02 34.85
CA PHE A 56 7.82 3.93 34.25
C PHE A 56 8.37 4.34 32.87
N MET A 57 7.54 4.91 32.00
CA MET A 57 7.96 5.38 30.67
C MET A 57 8.98 6.53 30.73
N GLU A 58 8.81 7.47 31.67
CA GLU A 58 9.77 8.55 31.91
C GLU A 58 11.12 8.00 32.40
N CYS A 59 11.12 6.95 33.23
CA CYS A 59 12.33 6.26 33.65
C CYS A 59 13.06 5.64 32.45
N LEU A 60 12.34 4.97 31.53
CA LEU A 60 12.93 4.41 30.31
C LEU A 60 13.48 5.51 29.39
N LYS A 61 12.74 6.61 29.19
CA LYS A 61 13.18 7.70 28.33
C LYS A 61 14.44 8.40 28.86
N ASN A 62 14.48 8.67 30.16
CA ASN A 62 15.66 9.25 30.82
C ASN A 62 16.90 8.35 30.68
N TYR A 63 16.70 7.03 30.68
CA TYR A 63 17.78 6.07 30.43
C TYR A 63 18.31 6.19 28.99
N GLU A 64 17.43 6.10 28.00
CA GLU A 64 17.78 6.22 26.57
C GLU A 64 18.55 7.52 26.29
N ASP A 65 18.07 8.64 26.83
CA ASP A 65 18.70 9.97 26.69
C ASP A 65 20.09 10.03 27.34
N SER A 66 20.32 9.24 28.40
CA SER A 66 21.58 9.24 29.15
C SER A 66 22.60 8.24 28.63
N CYS A 67 22.16 7.12 28.05
CA CYS A 67 23.01 5.96 27.76
C CYS A 67 23.17 5.65 26.26
N THR A 68 22.53 6.41 25.36
CA THR A 68 22.58 6.21 23.89
C THR A 68 22.11 4.84 23.39
N GLU A 69 21.57 3.99 24.28
CA GLU A 69 20.91 2.75 23.90
C GLU A 69 19.46 3.03 23.53
N ILE A 70 19.03 2.52 22.38
CA ILE A 70 17.65 2.64 21.91
C ILE A 70 16.80 1.64 22.70
N VAL A 71 16.06 2.15 23.69
CA VAL A 71 15.12 1.37 24.50
C VAL A 71 13.70 1.53 23.96
N LEU A 72 13.33 2.76 23.60
CA LEU A 72 12.06 3.11 22.97
C LEU A 72 12.32 3.44 21.49
N GLN A 73 11.35 3.14 20.63
CA GLN A 73 11.41 3.63 19.26
C GLN A 73 11.21 5.15 19.20
N GLU A 74 11.69 5.79 18.14
CA GLU A 74 11.48 7.22 17.92
C GLU A 74 9.98 7.56 17.99
N GLY A 75 9.64 8.53 18.84
CA GLY A 75 8.25 8.96 19.06
C GLY A 75 7.39 8.05 19.95
N GLU A 76 7.87 6.88 20.39
CA GLU A 76 7.12 5.95 21.23
C GLU A 76 6.77 6.55 22.60
N TYR A 77 7.73 7.19 23.26
CA TYR A 77 7.50 7.88 24.54
C TYR A 77 6.42 8.96 24.43
N ASP A 78 6.54 9.85 23.45
CA ASP A 78 5.61 10.98 23.29
C ASP A 78 4.20 10.50 22.95
N SER A 79 4.10 9.46 22.12
CA SER A 79 2.84 8.83 21.76
C SER A 79 2.14 8.21 22.97
N ILE A 80 2.87 7.39 23.75
CA ILE A 80 2.35 6.77 24.98
C ILE A 80 1.93 7.84 25.99
N ARG A 81 2.80 8.84 26.21
CA ARG A 81 2.53 9.95 27.12
C ARG A 81 1.28 10.72 26.70
N SER A 82 1.13 11.00 25.41
CA SER A 82 -0.03 11.71 24.85
C SER A 82 -1.33 10.95 25.10
N VAL A 83 -1.39 9.66 24.77
CA VAL A 83 -2.58 8.81 24.99
C VAL A 83 -2.93 8.73 26.48
N ILE A 84 -1.95 8.48 27.35
CA ILE A 84 -2.23 8.38 28.79
C ILE A 84 -2.67 9.72 29.37
N THR A 85 -2.09 10.82 28.89
CA THR A 85 -2.50 12.17 29.31
C THR A 85 -3.95 12.42 28.91
N ASP A 86 -4.35 12.06 27.69
CA ASP A 86 -5.73 12.20 27.26
C ASP A 86 -6.67 11.35 28.12
N ILE A 87 -6.36 10.07 28.35
CA ILE A 87 -7.17 9.20 29.21
C ILE A 87 -7.24 9.72 30.65
N SER A 88 -6.17 10.32 31.17
CA SER A 88 -6.08 10.79 32.56
C SER A 88 -6.64 12.21 32.78
N THR A 89 -6.89 12.96 31.72
CA THR A 89 -7.34 14.35 31.81
C THR A 89 -8.86 14.43 31.69
N GLU A 90 -9.51 14.90 32.75
CA GLU A 90 -10.97 15.08 32.77
C GLU A 90 -11.44 16.00 31.64
N GLY A 91 -12.52 15.59 30.96
CA GLY A 91 -13.13 16.36 29.88
C GLY A 91 -12.57 16.09 28.48
N THR A 92 -11.51 15.29 28.33
CA THR A 92 -11.13 14.80 27.00
C THR A 92 -12.12 13.72 26.52
N HIS A 93 -12.13 13.49 25.21
CA HIS A 93 -12.97 12.46 24.60
C HIS A 93 -12.58 11.05 25.10
N LEU A 94 -11.28 10.72 25.08
CA LEU A 94 -10.77 9.44 25.54
C LEU A 94 -11.02 9.21 27.03
N ASN A 95 -10.83 10.22 27.89
CA ASN A 95 -11.17 10.11 29.31
C ASN A 95 -12.65 9.76 29.50
N SER A 96 -13.55 10.52 28.86
CA SER A 96 -14.99 10.34 29.01
C SER A 96 -15.44 8.92 28.62
N ILE A 97 -14.89 8.37 27.53
CA ILE A 97 -15.21 7.01 27.07
C ILE A 97 -14.56 5.95 27.96
N VAL A 98 -13.25 6.05 28.21
CA VAL A 98 -12.49 5.00 28.93
C VAL A 98 -12.93 4.92 30.39
N ILE A 99 -13.10 6.06 31.06
CA ILE A 99 -13.52 6.08 32.46
C ILE A 99 -14.99 5.68 32.60
N GLY A 100 -15.86 6.19 31.73
CA GLY A 100 -17.29 5.84 31.72
C GLY A 100 -17.54 4.34 31.48
N ASN A 101 -16.66 3.68 30.73
CA ASN A 101 -16.77 2.27 30.36
C ASN A 101 -15.71 1.37 31.02
N PHE A 102 -15.07 1.83 32.11
CA PHE A 102 -13.97 1.09 32.75
C PHE A 102 -14.33 -0.36 33.11
N HIS A 103 -15.53 -0.58 33.63
CA HIS A 103 -16.01 -1.92 33.97
C HIS A 103 -16.01 -2.87 32.75
N CYS A 104 -16.32 -2.34 31.58
CA CYS A 104 -16.38 -3.09 30.34
C CYS A 104 -14.98 -3.40 29.80
N PHE A 105 -14.06 -2.42 29.84
CA PHE A 105 -12.64 -2.66 29.55
C PHE A 105 -12.05 -3.75 30.42
N LYS A 106 -12.32 -3.69 31.73
CA LYS A 106 -11.88 -4.70 32.68
C LYS A 106 -12.43 -6.08 32.31
N TYR A 107 -13.72 -6.17 31.98
CA TYR A 107 -14.34 -7.42 31.54
C TYR A 107 -13.70 -7.96 30.26
N ALA A 108 -13.58 -7.13 29.21
CA ALA A 108 -13.01 -7.55 27.92
C ALA A 108 -11.55 -8.01 28.06
N ILE A 109 -10.74 -7.31 28.87
CA ILE A 109 -9.34 -7.71 29.10
C ILE A 109 -9.25 -8.99 29.93
N SER A 110 -10.15 -9.17 30.91
CA SER A 110 -10.10 -10.33 31.84
C SER A 110 -10.66 -11.60 31.21
N ASN A 111 -11.63 -11.49 30.31
CA ASN A 111 -12.27 -12.61 29.62
C ASN A 111 -11.72 -12.80 28.20
N ARG A 112 -10.62 -12.13 27.86
CA ARG A 112 -9.93 -12.36 26.60
C ARG A 112 -9.35 -13.77 26.63
N GLU A 113 -9.99 -14.69 25.93
CA GLU A 113 -9.41 -16.00 25.64
C GLU A 113 -8.34 -15.82 24.57
N ILE A 114 -7.09 -16.12 24.93
CA ILE A 114 -6.04 -16.29 23.93
C ILE A 114 -6.16 -17.71 23.40
N ASN A 115 -6.62 -17.83 22.16
CA ASN A 115 -6.71 -19.12 21.49
C ASN A 115 -5.34 -19.49 20.89
N VAL A 116 -4.52 -20.16 21.70
CA VAL A 116 -3.20 -20.64 21.28
C VAL A 116 -3.28 -21.54 20.04
N GLN A 117 -4.38 -22.27 19.85
CA GLN A 117 -4.57 -23.10 18.66
C GLN A 117 -4.70 -22.25 17.40
N THR A 118 -5.46 -21.13 17.46
CA THR A 118 -5.56 -20.18 16.34
C THR A 118 -4.19 -19.65 15.93
N TRP A 119 -3.31 -19.35 16.87
CA TRP A 119 -1.94 -18.90 16.54
C TRP A 119 -1.12 -19.97 15.83
N ILE A 120 -1.18 -21.23 16.31
CA ILE A 120 -0.52 -22.36 15.67
C ILE A 120 -1.05 -22.55 14.24
N ASP A 121 -2.37 -22.43 14.05
CA ASP A 121 -3.01 -22.59 12.75
C ASP A 121 -2.59 -21.47 11.78
N ILE A 122 -2.53 -20.22 12.24
CA ILE A 122 -2.03 -19.05 11.50
C ILE A 122 -0.57 -19.24 11.08
N GLU A 123 0.31 -19.58 12.03
CA GLU A 123 1.74 -19.79 11.76
C GLU A 123 1.94 -20.94 10.77
N THR A 124 1.24 -22.07 10.97
CA THR A 124 1.31 -23.23 10.08
C THR A 124 0.85 -22.86 8.67
N ALA A 125 -0.31 -22.22 8.53
CA ALA A 125 -0.86 -21.85 7.23
C ALA A 125 0.05 -20.88 6.46
N TYR A 126 0.67 -19.92 7.17
CA TYR A 126 1.61 -18.98 6.55
C TYR A 126 2.92 -19.66 6.12
N ASN A 127 3.50 -20.51 6.96
CA ASN A 127 4.72 -21.24 6.63
C ASN A 127 4.53 -22.22 5.46
N GLU A 128 3.38 -22.92 5.42
CA GLU A 128 2.99 -23.78 4.29
C GLU A 128 2.89 -22.99 2.97
N HIS A 129 2.30 -21.78 3.03
CA HIS A 129 2.18 -20.89 1.88
C HIS A 129 3.53 -20.38 1.36
N GLN A 130 4.49 -20.10 2.25
CA GLN A 130 5.83 -19.64 1.86
C GLN A 130 6.73 -20.79 1.35
N HIS A 131 6.30 -22.06 1.44
CA HIS A 131 7.10 -23.23 1.11
C HIS A 131 8.45 -23.31 1.85
N VAL A 132 8.49 -22.83 3.10
CA VAL A 132 9.71 -22.83 3.90
C VAL A 132 9.78 -24.14 4.70
N GLU A 133 10.73 -25.02 4.36
CA GLU A 133 10.91 -26.32 5.02
C GLU A 133 11.53 -26.22 6.43
N GLU A 134 12.21 -25.12 6.75
CA GLU A 134 12.80 -24.87 8.07
C GLU A 134 12.14 -23.67 8.76
N ILE A 135 11.52 -23.92 9.91
CA ILE A 135 11.01 -22.88 10.83
C ILE A 135 12.22 -22.13 11.41
N SER A 136 12.79 -21.20 10.63
CA SER A 136 13.74 -20.22 11.15
C SER A 136 13.01 -19.19 12.02
N GLU A 137 13.75 -18.36 12.77
CA GLU A 137 13.23 -17.29 13.64
C GLU A 137 11.92 -16.68 13.14
N LYS A 138 10.95 -16.60 14.07
CA LYS A 138 9.58 -16.14 13.83
C LYS A 138 9.56 -14.90 12.94
N ASP A 139 9.13 -15.08 11.68
CA ASP A 139 9.08 -14.01 10.68
C ASP A 139 8.21 -12.85 11.20
N ASN A 140 8.61 -11.61 10.92
CA ASN A 140 7.86 -10.42 11.27
C ASN A 140 6.40 -10.53 10.80
N LYS A 141 6.16 -11.19 9.67
CA LYS A 141 4.81 -11.41 9.11
C LYS A 141 3.94 -12.38 9.92
N THR A 142 4.52 -13.45 10.47
CA THR A 142 3.78 -14.34 11.39
C THR A 142 3.41 -13.61 12.66
N ASN A 143 4.35 -12.87 13.26
CA ASN A 143 4.08 -12.02 14.41
C ASN A 143 3.00 -10.97 14.09
N CYS A 144 3.00 -10.46 12.86
CA CYS A 144 1.99 -9.53 12.41
C CYS A 144 0.59 -10.15 12.35
N LEU A 145 0.44 -11.33 11.74
CA LEU A 145 -0.84 -12.04 11.68
C LEU A 145 -1.38 -12.37 13.07
N GLU A 146 -0.54 -12.89 13.96
CA GLU A 146 -0.91 -13.15 15.36
C GLU A 146 -1.38 -11.87 16.06
N TRP A 147 -0.67 -10.76 15.84
CA TRP A 147 -1.03 -9.48 16.43
C TRP A 147 -2.39 -8.97 15.93
N PHE A 148 -2.67 -9.11 14.63
CA PHE A 148 -3.96 -8.74 14.05
C PHE A 148 -5.10 -9.63 14.57
N ASP A 149 -4.90 -10.93 14.70
CA ASP A 149 -5.88 -11.83 15.33
C ASP A 149 -6.15 -11.38 16.77
N ASP A 150 -5.09 -11.19 17.54
CA ASP A 150 -5.16 -10.82 18.96
C ASP A 150 -5.88 -9.51 19.25
N MET A 151 -5.57 -8.49 18.46
CA MET A 151 -6.18 -7.17 18.61
C MET A 151 -7.57 -7.14 17.99
N GLY A 152 -7.81 -7.87 16.91
CA GLY A 152 -9.16 -8.07 16.36
C GLY A 152 -10.10 -8.70 17.37
N ASN A 153 -9.67 -9.77 18.03
CA ASN A 153 -10.43 -10.45 19.07
C ASN A 153 -10.72 -9.53 20.26
N LEU A 154 -9.74 -8.72 20.68
CA LEU A 154 -9.94 -7.70 21.71
C LEU A 154 -10.98 -6.65 21.28
N VAL A 155 -10.84 -6.09 20.08
CA VAL A 155 -11.74 -5.06 19.55
C VAL A 155 -13.15 -5.62 19.38
N SER A 156 -13.31 -6.81 18.80
CA SER A 156 -14.60 -7.49 18.63
C SER A 156 -15.29 -7.76 19.97
N THR A 157 -14.53 -8.22 20.98
CA THR A 157 -15.05 -8.40 22.35
C THR A 157 -15.52 -7.06 22.93
N ILE A 158 -14.74 -5.99 22.77
CA ILE A 158 -15.11 -4.66 23.25
C ILE A 158 -16.33 -4.12 22.49
N THR A 159 -16.43 -4.30 21.19
CA THR A 159 -17.61 -3.91 20.42
C THR A 159 -18.86 -4.61 20.93
N THR A 160 -18.77 -5.93 21.14
CA THR A 160 -19.89 -6.76 21.57
C THR A 160 -20.37 -6.39 22.97
N GLU A 161 -19.45 -6.18 23.90
CA GLU A 161 -19.76 -5.94 25.31
C GLU A 161 -20.00 -4.45 25.64
N CYS A 162 -19.28 -3.54 24.97
CA CYS A 162 -19.19 -2.13 25.33
C CYS A 162 -19.80 -1.19 24.27
N GLY A 163 -20.06 -1.69 23.06
CA GLY A 163 -20.63 -0.93 21.96
C GLY A 163 -19.61 -0.10 21.17
N LYS A 164 -20.11 0.51 20.09
CA LYS A 164 -19.30 1.11 19.03
C LYS A 164 -18.42 2.29 19.48
N ALA A 165 -18.91 3.13 20.40
CA ALA A 165 -18.13 4.27 20.88
C ALA A 165 -16.83 3.83 21.61
N VAL A 166 -16.88 2.69 22.31
CA VAL A 166 -15.71 2.14 23.01
C VAL A 166 -14.76 1.46 22.02
N GLU A 167 -15.31 0.75 21.03
CA GLU A 167 -14.54 0.23 19.90
C GLU A 167 -13.70 1.32 19.22
N ASP A 168 -14.34 2.44 18.87
CA ASP A 168 -13.68 3.54 18.16
C ASP A 168 -12.56 4.17 19.02
N ALA A 169 -12.77 4.31 20.34
CA ALA A 169 -11.72 4.77 21.25
C ALA A 169 -10.55 3.79 21.37
N VAL A 170 -10.81 2.48 21.35
CA VAL A 170 -9.74 1.46 21.36
C VAL A 170 -8.94 1.49 20.08
N ILE A 171 -9.61 1.58 18.93
CA ILE A 171 -8.94 1.71 17.64
C ILE A 171 -8.09 2.98 17.60
N GLU A 172 -8.60 4.09 18.12
CA GLU A 172 -7.83 5.34 18.25
C GLU A 172 -6.56 5.13 19.10
N VAL A 173 -6.69 4.50 20.27
CA VAL A 173 -5.54 4.17 21.14
C VAL A 173 -4.55 3.27 20.41
N ILE A 174 -5.02 2.22 19.74
CA ILE A 174 -4.15 1.29 19.00
C ILE A 174 -3.37 2.04 17.92
N HIS A 175 -4.04 2.88 17.13
CA HIS A 175 -3.39 3.64 16.07
C HIS A 175 -2.44 4.74 16.57
N ARG A 176 -2.63 5.24 17.80
CA ARG A 176 -1.77 6.26 18.40
C ARG A 176 -0.53 5.69 19.06
N LEU A 177 -0.46 4.39 19.35
CA LEU A 177 0.69 3.80 20.05
C LEU A 177 1.63 3.06 19.06
N PRO A 178 2.88 3.53 18.86
CA PRO A 178 3.84 2.93 17.93
C PRO A 178 4.16 1.46 18.22
N PHE A 179 4.04 1.04 19.48
CA PHE A 179 4.19 -0.36 19.88
C PHE A 179 3.31 -1.31 19.06
N PHE A 180 2.13 -0.85 18.66
CA PHE A 180 1.20 -1.62 17.84
C PHE A 180 1.54 -1.63 16.35
N LYS A 181 2.41 -0.73 15.90
CA LYS A 181 2.98 -0.74 14.54
C LYS A 181 4.27 -1.57 14.45
N ARG A 182 4.89 -1.91 15.58
CA ARG A 182 6.16 -2.65 15.65
C ARG A 182 6.14 -4.05 15.00
N PRO A 183 5.11 -4.89 15.19
CA PRO A 183 5.12 -6.23 14.59
C PRO A 183 4.79 -6.20 13.09
N CYS A 184 4.26 -5.09 12.58
CA CYS A 184 3.65 -5.02 11.25
C CYS A 184 4.11 -3.77 10.51
N SER A 185 5.05 -3.89 9.58
CA SER A 185 5.30 -2.78 8.66
C SER A 185 4.07 -2.58 7.76
N ALA A 186 3.92 -1.37 7.22
CA ALA A 186 2.77 -1.11 6.37
C ALA A 186 2.72 -2.00 5.11
N GLN A 187 3.90 -2.35 4.60
CA GLN A 187 4.08 -3.31 3.52
C GLN A 187 3.66 -4.72 3.95
N ASP A 188 4.05 -5.18 5.14
CA ASP A 188 3.68 -6.51 5.64
C ASP A 188 2.17 -6.66 5.78
N VAL A 189 1.47 -5.64 6.31
CA VAL A 189 0.01 -5.64 6.42
C VAL A 189 -0.65 -5.86 5.06
N LEU A 190 -0.14 -5.21 4.01
CA LEU A 190 -0.69 -5.30 2.67
C LEU A 190 -0.40 -6.64 2.01
N GLU A 191 0.83 -7.13 2.12
CA GLU A 191 1.20 -8.44 1.62
C GLU A 191 0.38 -9.55 2.29
N LEU A 192 0.26 -9.50 3.62
CA LEU A 192 -0.55 -10.44 4.40
C LEU A 192 -2.02 -10.39 4.01
N ARG A 193 -2.57 -9.20 3.79
CA ARG A 193 -3.95 -9.04 3.31
C ARG A 193 -4.14 -9.66 1.93
N ASN A 194 -3.17 -9.52 1.04
CA ASN A 194 -3.24 -10.04 -0.34
C ASN A 194 -3.15 -11.57 -0.41
N ILE A 195 -2.44 -12.20 0.53
CA ILE A 195 -2.31 -13.66 0.60
C ILE A 195 -3.33 -14.32 1.53
N LEU A 196 -4.10 -13.55 2.32
CA LEU A 196 -5.00 -14.08 3.34
C LEU A 196 -5.98 -15.14 2.79
N GLU A 197 -6.50 -14.93 1.58
CA GLU A 197 -7.42 -15.90 0.95
C GLU A 197 -6.72 -17.18 0.49
N GLU A 198 -5.41 -17.12 0.26
CA GLU A 198 -4.56 -18.24 -0.16
C GLU A 198 -4.04 -19.06 1.03
N LEU A 199 -4.12 -18.51 2.24
CA LEU A 199 -3.79 -19.24 3.46
C LEU A 199 -4.81 -20.36 3.72
N ASN A 200 -4.31 -21.52 4.14
CA ASN A 200 -5.13 -22.68 4.51
C ASN A 200 -5.74 -22.53 5.92
N LEU A 201 -6.51 -21.47 6.11
CA LEU A 201 -7.25 -21.16 7.34
C LEU A 201 -8.74 -21.41 7.11
N ASP A 202 -9.46 -21.78 8.18
CA ASP A 202 -10.91 -21.83 8.13
C ASP A 202 -11.52 -20.42 7.94
N GLU A 203 -12.77 -20.38 7.46
CA GLU A 203 -13.43 -19.10 7.16
C GLU A 203 -13.68 -18.23 8.38
N SER A 204 -13.77 -18.80 9.59
CA SER A 204 -13.92 -18.00 10.81
C SER A 204 -12.65 -17.21 11.08
N ASN A 205 -11.49 -17.88 11.01
CA ASN A 205 -10.18 -17.25 11.18
C ASN A 205 -9.89 -16.24 10.06
N LYS A 206 -10.22 -16.55 8.81
CA LYS A 206 -10.09 -15.58 7.70
C LYS A 206 -10.99 -14.36 7.89
N ALA A 207 -12.24 -14.56 8.28
CA ALA A 207 -13.17 -13.45 8.52
C ALA A 207 -12.72 -12.54 9.66
N ALA A 208 -12.21 -13.13 10.75
CA ALA A 208 -11.64 -12.38 11.87
C ALA A 208 -10.45 -11.54 11.40
N LEU A 209 -9.47 -12.14 10.72
CA LEU A 209 -8.30 -11.42 10.20
C LEU A 209 -8.67 -10.33 9.20
N ARG A 210 -9.62 -10.58 8.28
CA ARG A 210 -10.12 -9.55 7.34
C ARG A 210 -10.64 -8.33 8.11
N GLU A 211 -11.43 -8.56 9.15
CA GLU A 211 -11.99 -7.49 9.96
C GLU A 211 -10.92 -6.78 10.78
N SER A 212 -9.96 -7.51 11.36
CA SER A 212 -8.80 -6.92 12.04
C SER A 212 -8.00 -6.03 11.10
N PHE A 213 -7.68 -6.50 9.89
CA PHE A 213 -6.99 -5.70 8.89
C PHE A 213 -7.77 -4.45 8.50
N ARG A 214 -9.10 -4.53 8.47
CA ARG A 214 -9.97 -3.39 8.19
C ARG A 214 -9.97 -2.36 9.32
N LEU A 215 -9.99 -2.82 10.57
CA LEU A 215 -10.10 -1.97 11.76
C LEU A 215 -8.76 -1.39 12.21
N LEU A 216 -7.70 -2.20 12.13
CA LEU A 216 -6.38 -1.96 12.74
C LEU A 216 -5.25 -1.83 11.72
N GLY A 217 -5.56 -2.03 10.44
CA GLY A 217 -4.60 -1.79 9.37
C GLY A 217 -4.08 -0.35 9.43
N ASN A 218 -2.93 -0.12 8.81
CA ASN A 218 -2.29 1.19 8.77
C ASN A 218 -3.32 2.31 8.54
N LYS A 219 -3.17 3.43 9.26
CA LYS A 219 -3.96 4.61 8.94
C LYS A 219 -3.75 4.95 7.47
N ALA A 220 -4.78 5.52 6.85
CA ALA A 220 -4.65 6.10 5.52
C ALA A 220 -3.34 6.90 5.39
N GLU A 221 -3.04 7.74 6.38
CA GLU A 221 -1.81 8.54 6.48
C GLU A 221 -0.52 7.72 6.24
N ASP A 222 -0.36 6.58 6.91
CA ASP A 222 0.84 5.73 6.78
C ASP A 222 0.92 5.05 5.40
N ILE A 223 -0.23 4.66 4.83
CA ILE A 223 -0.31 4.06 3.49
C ILE A 223 0.04 5.12 2.42
N CYS A 224 -0.47 6.34 2.58
CA CYS A 224 -0.37 7.38 1.56
C CYS A 224 1.04 7.94 1.39
N GLU A 225 1.92 7.74 2.37
CA GLU A 225 3.34 8.10 2.27
C GLU A 225 4.16 7.12 1.42
N ILE A 226 3.66 5.89 1.22
CA ILE A 226 4.34 4.87 0.41
C ILE A 226 4.06 5.14 -1.07
N ASN A 227 5.08 4.95 -1.92
CA ASN A 227 4.87 4.97 -3.36
C ASN A 227 3.92 3.83 -3.75
N PRO A 228 2.70 4.12 -4.27
CA PRO A 228 1.67 3.12 -4.51
C PRO A 228 2.09 2.06 -5.53
N TYR A 229 2.99 2.40 -6.45
CA TYR A 229 3.52 1.44 -7.41
C TYR A 229 4.47 0.44 -6.76
N HIS A 230 5.28 0.85 -5.77
CA HIS A 230 6.13 -0.06 -5.01
C HIS A 230 5.28 -0.92 -4.07
N MET A 231 4.31 -0.28 -3.43
CA MET A 231 3.36 -0.92 -2.52
C MET A 231 2.60 -2.05 -3.21
N CYS A 232 2.13 -1.81 -4.43
CA CYS A 232 1.32 -2.76 -5.17
C CYS A 232 2.14 -3.67 -6.10
N SER A 233 3.43 -3.41 -6.33
CA SER A 233 4.19 -4.16 -7.33
C SER A 233 4.25 -5.64 -6.99
N ASP A 234 3.88 -6.46 -7.96
CA ASP A 234 4.10 -7.90 -7.95
C ASP A 234 5.25 -8.23 -8.90
N LYS A 235 6.09 -9.22 -8.57
CA LYS A 235 7.24 -9.64 -9.39
C LYS A 235 6.81 -10.19 -10.76
N TYR A 236 5.54 -10.61 -10.92
CA TYR A 236 5.03 -11.30 -12.11
C TYR A 236 4.77 -10.42 -13.35
N LEU A 237 5.06 -9.12 -13.33
CA LEU A 237 4.73 -8.20 -14.44
C LEU A 237 5.90 -7.84 -15.37
N THR A 238 7.10 -8.38 -15.15
CA THR A 238 8.31 -7.93 -15.88
C THR A 238 8.66 -8.78 -17.12
N GLU A 239 8.13 -9.99 -17.25
CA GLU A 239 8.43 -10.90 -18.36
C GLU A 239 7.21 -11.15 -19.26
N VAL A 240 7.44 -11.28 -20.57
CA VAL A 240 6.40 -11.68 -21.52
C VAL A 240 6.04 -13.16 -21.26
N PRO A 241 4.77 -13.49 -20.95
CA PRO A 241 4.38 -14.86 -20.65
C PRO A 241 4.74 -15.84 -21.77
N LYS A 242 5.21 -17.05 -21.42
CA LYS A 242 5.72 -18.01 -22.42
C LYS A 242 4.60 -18.76 -23.12
N ASN A 243 3.48 -18.93 -22.45
CA ASN A 243 2.31 -19.69 -22.90
C ASN A 243 1.01 -19.06 -22.35
N VAL A 244 -0.14 -19.58 -22.79
CA VAL A 244 -1.47 -19.08 -22.40
C VAL A 244 -1.72 -19.21 -20.91
N GLU A 245 -1.23 -20.26 -20.26
CA GLU A 245 -1.45 -20.46 -18.82
C GLU A 245 -0.67 -19.44 -17.98
N GLU A 246 0.59 -19.17 -18.33
CA GLU A 246 1.36 -18.07 -17.75
C GLU A 246 0.70 -16.71 -18.02
N PHE A 247 0.09 -16.52 -19.20
CA PHE A 247 -0.65 -15.29 -19.51
C PHE A 247 -1.89 -15.11 -18.64
N LYS A 248 -2.65 -16.18 -18.37
CA LYS A 248 -3.79 -16.16 -17.42
C LYS A 248 -3.33 -15.86 -15.99
N VAL A 249 -2.15 -16.36 -15.58
CA VAL A 249 -1.55 -15.99 -14.29
C VAL A 249 -1.21 -14.50 -14.26
N ALA A 250 -0.55 -13.99 -15.31
CA ALA A 250 -0.20 -12.57 -15.42
C ALA A 250 -1.44 -11.65 -15.39
N LEU A 251 -2.55 -12.05 -16.03
CA LEU A 251 -3.82 -11.32 -15.97
C LEU A 251 -4.38 -11.23 -14.54
N ARG A 252 -4.29 -12.32 -13.76
CA ARG A 252 -4.72 -12.34 -12.35
C ARG A 252 -3.82 -11.45 -11.48
N SER A 253 -2.50 -11.52 -11.66
CA SER A 253 -1.56 -10.63 -10.96
C SER A 253 -1.81 -9.15 -11.32
N MET A 254 -2.10 -8.85 -12.59
CA MET A 254 -2.45 -7.49 -13.02
C MET A 254 -3.74 -7.00 -12.36
N LEU A 255 -4.77 -7.86 -12.23
CA LEU A 255 -6.00 -7.48 -11.53
C LEU A 255 -5.73 -7.14 -10.06
N LYS A 256 -4.98 -8.00 -9.34
CA LYS A 256 -4.58 -7.76 -7.95
C LYS A 256 -3.81 -6.45 -7.79
N PHE A 257 -2.90 -6.16 -8.73
CA PHE A 257 -2.15 -4.90 -8.77
C PHE A 257 -3.09 -3.68 -8.85
N TYR A 258 -4.09 -3.70 -9.75
CA TYR A 258 -5.05 -2.60 -9.87
C TYR A 258 -6.05 -2.54 -8.69
N GLU A 259 -6.42 -3.67 -8.10
CA GLU A 259 -7.20 -3.71 -6.85
C GLU A 259 -6.45 -3.05 -5.70
N CYS A 260 -5.15 -3.31 -5.57
CA CYS A 260 -4.29 -2.63 -4.60
C CYS A 260 -4.20 -1.12 -4.88
N LEU A 261 -4.03 -0.69 -6.14
CA LEU A 261 -4.03 0.75 -6.48
C LEU A 261 -5.37 1.41 -6.16
N LYS A 262 -6.49 0.73 -6.41
CA LYS A 262 -7.83 1.24 -6.08
C LYS A 262 -7.99 1.39 -4.56
N TYR A 263 -7.52 0.40 -3.82
CA TYR A 263 -7.52 0.45 -2.36
C TYR A 263 -6.68 1.62 -1.82
N TYR A 264 -5.48 1.84 -2.37
CA TYR A 264 -4.65 3.01 -2.05
C TYR A 264 -5.44 4.29 -2.27
N GLU A 265 -6.01 4.49 -3.46
CA GLU A 265 -6.74 5.70 -3.79
C GLU A 265 -7.95 5.94 -2.89
N ASP A 266 -8.74 4.90 -2.60
CA ASP A 266 -9.89 5.00 -1.70
C ASP A 266 -9.49 5.35 -0.26
N SER A 267 -8.39 4.77 0.21
CA SER A 267 -7.85 5.04 1.53
C SER A 267 -7.28 6.46 1.61
N CYS A 268 -6.69 6.95 0.52
CA CYS A 268 -5.94 8.20 0.49
C CYS A 268 -6.71 9.42 -0.04
N LYS A 269 -7.94 9.26 -0.55
CA LYS A 269 -8.68 10.34 -1.23
C LYS A 269 -8.92 11.60 -0.40
N GLU A 270 -9.00 11.48 0.93
CA GLU A 270 -9.22 12.61 1.84
C GLU A 270 -7.91 13.29 2.25
N ILE A 271 -6.75 12.75 1.87
CA ILE A 271 -5.43 13.28 2.21
C ILE A 271 -4.97 14.17 1.05
N PRO A 272 -4.91 15.51 1.24
CA PRO A 272 -4.67 16.45 0.13
C PRO A 272 -3.36 16.24 -0.62
N GLN A 273 -2.33 15.73 0.06
CA GLN A 273 -1.02 15.45 -0.50
C GLN A 273 -0.90 14.06 -1.15
N ALA A 274 -1.92 13.21 -1.04
CA ALA A 274 -1.84 11.88 -1.60
C ALA A 274 -1.83 11.91 -3.13
N ARG A 275 -1.03 11.02 -3.71
CA ARG A 275 -0.89 10.95 -5.16
C ARG A 275 -2.13 10.29 -5.76
N LYS A 276 -2.82 10.99 -6.65
CA LYS A 276 -3.81 10.36 -7.55
C LYS A 276 -3.11 9.32 -8.42
N VAL A 277 -3.59 8.09 -8.41
CA VAL A 277 -2.97 6.95 -9.10
C VAL A 277 -3.79 6.44 -10.26
N LEU A 278 -5.12 6.49 -10.17
CA LEU A 278 -6.03 6.03 -11.22
C LEU A 278 -6.87 7.22 -11.69
N GLU A 279 -7.18 7.26 -12.98
CA GLU A 279 -8.20 8.18 -13.47
C GLU A 279 -9.60 7.69 -13.14
N GLU A 280 -10.57 8.62 -13.17
CA GLU A 280 -11.97 8.25 -12.93
C GLU A 280 -12.44 7.22 -13.97
N GLY A 281 -12.99 6.10 -13.49
CA GLY A 281 -13.41 4.97 -14.30
C GLY A 281 -12.28 4.07 -14.82
N GLU A 282 -11.00 4.37 -14.54
CA GLU A 282 -9.86 3.56 -15.00
C GLU A 282 -9.90 2.15 -14.43
N TYR A 283 -10.09 2.02 -13.11
CA TYR A 283 -10.17 0.72 -12.43
C TYR A 283 -11.25 -0.18 -13.02
N ASP A 284 -12.48 0.33 -13.15
CA ASP A 284 -13.62 -0.45 -13.64
C ASP A 284 -13.41 -0.88 -15.09
N SER A 285 -12.83 0.00 -15.90
CA SER A 285 -12.48 -0.28 -17.30
C SER A 285 -11.45 -1.42 -17.40
N ILE A 286 -10.38 -1.36 -16.60
CA ILE A 286 -9.32 -2.38 -16.57
C ILE A 286 -9.82 -3.70 -16.00
N ARG A 287 -10.59 -3.66 -14.90
CA ARG A 287 -11.22 -4.85 -14.31
C ARG A 287 -12.13 -5.55 -15.31
N SER A 288 -12.98 -4.79 -16.00
CA SER A 288 -13.84 -5.35 -17.05
C SER A 288 -13.02 -5.92 -18.20
N LEU A 289 -11.93 -5.26 -18.59
CA LEU A 289 -11.06 -5.72 -19.67
C LEU A 289 -10.38 -7.04 -19.33
N ILE A 290 -9.77 -7.14 -18.15
CA ILE A 290 -9.14 -8.39 -17.67
C ILE A 290 -10.15 -9.52 -17.61
N ARG A 291 -11.38 -9.24 -17.12
CA ARG A 291 -12.46 -10.23 -17.09
C ARG A 291 -12.84 -10.70 -18.49
N ASP A 292 -12.96 -9.78 -19.45
CA ASP A 292 -13.32 -10.13 -20.82
C ASP A 292 -12.24 -11.01 -21.45
N ILE A 293 -10.96 -10.69 -21.30
CA ILE A 293 -9.85 -11.54 -21.79
C ILE A 293 -9.82 -12.91 -21.10
N SER A 294 -10.12 -12.96 -19.80
CA SER A 294 -10.01 -14.18 -18.99
C SER A 294 -11.20 -15.14 -19.14
N THR A 295 -12.36 -14.65 -19.57
CA THR A 295 -13.60 -15.44 -19.65
C THR A 295 -13.70 -16.13 -21.01
N GLU A 296 -13.74 -17.47 -21.01
CA GLU A 296 -13.86 -18.24 -22.25
C GLU A 296 -15.11 -17.88 -23.06
N GLY A 297 -14.95 -17.74 -24.37
CA GLY A 297 -16.05 -17.47 -25.30
C GLY A 297 -16.43 -16.00 -25.46
N THR A 298 -15.80 -15.06 -24.73
CA THR A 298 -15.92 -13.64 -25.07
C THR A 298 -15.18 -13.33 -26.37
N HIS A 299 -15.52 -12.20 -27.00
CA HIS A 299 -14.85 -11.74 -28.21
C HIS A 299 -13.34 -11.51 -27.99
N LEU A 300 -12.98 -10.78 -26.93
CA LEU A 300 -11.59 -10.49 -26.58
C LEU A 300 -10.82 -11.75 -26.18
N ASN A 301 -11.41 -12.67 -25.41
CA ASN A 301 -10.78 -13.95 -25.10
C ASN A 301 -10.46 -14.73 -26.38
N THR A 302 -11.44 -14.85 -27.29
CA THR A 302 -11.27 -15.60 -28.54
C THR A 302 -10.14 -15.02 -29.39
N ILE A 303 -10.05 -13.69 -29.52
CA ILE A 303 -9.01 -13.04 -30.31
C ILE A 303 -7.66 -13.12 -29.58
N VAL A 304 -7.57 -12.67 -28.33
CA VAL A 304 -6.30 -12.54 -27.60
C VAL A 304 -5.69 -13.92 -27.31
N ILE A 305 -6.48 -14.86 -26.79
CA ILE A 305 -5.98 -16.21 -26.48
C ILE A 305 -5.73 -17.00 -27.76
N GLY A 306 -6.64 -16.91 -28.74
CA GLY A 306 -6.49 -17.60 -30.03
C GLY A 306 -5.27 -17.15 -30.83
N ASN A 307 -4.83 -15.90 -30.65
CA ASN A 307 -3.68 -15.31 -31.34
C ASN A 307 -2.46 -15.14 -30.43
N PHE A 308 -2.45 -15.74 -29.23
CA PHE A 308 -1.39 -15.52 -28.24
C PHE A 308 0.03 -15.77 -28.79
N HIS A 309 0.21 -16.78 -29.65
CA HIS A 309 1.52 -17.06 -30.25
C HIS A 309 2.06 -15.90 -31.09
N CYS A 310 1.24 -15.31 -31.97
CA CYS A 310 1.69 -14.18 -32.79
C CYS A 310 1.79 -12.90 -31.96
N LEU A 311 0.89 -12.69 -30.97
CA LEU A 311 0.98 -11.57 -30.03
C LEU A 311 2.31 -11.61 -29.27
N LYS A 312 2.69 -12.79 -28.76
CA LYS A 312 3.97 -13.01 -28.10
C LYS A 312 5.15 -12.68 -29.02
N TYR A 313 5.11 -13.11 -30.28
CA TYR A 313 6.16 -12.79 -31.24
C TYR A 313 6.28 -11.27 -31.47
N ALA A 314 5.16 -10.59 -31.68
CA ALA A 314 5.10 -9.15 -31.87
C ALA A 314 5.61 -8.37 -30.64
N MET A 315 5.26 -8.77 -29.41
CA MET A 315 5.76 -8.13 -28.18
C MET A 315 7.27 -8.26 -27.98
N ASN A 316 7.90 -9.29 -28.57
CA ASN A 316 9.34 -9.51 -28.50
C ASN A 316 10.12 -8.80 -29.62
N GLN A 317 9.43 -8.12 -30.55
CA GLN A 317 10.13 -7.37 -31.59
C GLN A 317 10.85 -6.15 -31.00
N PRO A 318 12.06 -5.85 -31.48
CA PRO A 318 12.80 -4.68 -31.02
C PRO A 318 12.00 -3.41 -31.33
N LYS A 319 11.75 -2.60 -30.30
CA LYS A 319 11.09 -1.30 -30.45
C LYS A 319 11.99 -0.34 -31.22
N ASN A 320 11.40 0.52 -32.05
CA ASN A 320 12.13 1.47 -32.89
C ASN A 320 12.71 2.64 -32.06
N ALA A 321 13.84 2.41 -31.39
CA ALA A 321 14.53 3.41 -30.57
C ALA A 321 15.06 4.64 -31.36
N ARG A 322 15.04 4.59 -32.70
CA ARG A 322 15.47 5.71 -33.55
C ARG A 322 14.40 6.80 -33.61
N LEU A 323 13.14 6.42 -33.84
CA LEU A 323 12.02 7.36 -33.94
C LEU A 323 11.83 8.18 -32.66
N ARG A 324 11.97 7.56 -31.49
CA ARG A 324 11.92 8.28 -30.21
C ARG A 324 12.94 9.43 -30.11
N ARG A 325 14.19 9.19 -30.54
CA ARG A 325 15.24 10.23 -30.55
C ARG A 325 14.96 11.30 -31.60
N ASP A 326 14.42 10.92 -32.76
CA ASP A 326 14.08 11.88 -33.81
C ASP A 326 12.92 12.78 -33.36
N ILE A 327 11.89 12.23 -32.68
CA ILE A 327 10.81 12.99 -32.04
C ILE A 327 11.37 13.93 -30.96
N GLU A 328 12.26 13.45 -30.08
CA GLU A 328 12.92 14.28 -29.06
C GLU A 328 13.61 15.50 -29.66
N ASN A 329 14.42 15.28 -30.69
CA ASN A 329 15.20 16.33 -31.33
C ASN A 329 14.29 17.32 -32.05
N ALA A 330 13.33 16.82 -32.85
CA ALA A 330 12.44 17.67 -33.61
C ALA A 330 11.49 18.49 -32.70
N PHE A 331 11.04 17.90 -31.59
CA PHE A 331 10.23 18.59 -30.59
C PHE A 331 11.04 19.69 -29.87
N ARG A 332 12.31 19.43 -29.52
CA ARG A 332 13.22 20.46 -28.97
C ARG A 332 13.52 21.58 -29.96
N GLU A 333 13.78 21.25 -31.22
CA GLU A 333 14.09 22.23 -32.27
C GLU A 333 12.90 23.16 -32.55
N HIS A 334 11.69 22.60 -32.67
CA HIS A 334 10.47 23.38 -32.88
C HIS A 334 10.23 24.38 -31.73
N GLN A 335 10.51 23.98 -30.48
CA GLN A 335 10.30 24.84 -29.33
C GLN A 335 11.38 25.89 -29.10
N TYR A 336 12.65 25.62 -29.43
CA TYR A 336 13.72 26.62 -29.35
C TYR A 336 13.46 27.84 -30.24
N VAL A 337 12.59 27.71 -31.25
CA VAL A 337 12.16 28.81 -32.12
C VAL A 337 11.11 29.70 -31.46
N GLU A 338 10.21 29.15 -30.62
CA GLU A 338 9.18 29.92 -29.90
C GLU A 338 9.73 30.66 -28.66
N GLU A 339 10.72 30.06 -27.98
CA GLU A 339 11.24 30.49 -26.67
C GLU A 339 12.09 31.79 -26.71
N LYS A 340 12.52 32.24 -27.90
CA LYS A 340 13.24 33.52 -28.04
C LYS A 340 12.40 34.76 -27.72
N SER A 341 11.11 34.62 -27.44
CA SER A 341 10.18 35.74 -27.34
C SER A 341 9.83 36.21 -25.92
N GLU A 342 10.04 35.43 -24.84
CA GLU A 342 9.62 35.86 -23.49
C GLU A 342 10.58 35.49 -22.35
N LYS A 343 10.73 36.41 -21.40
CA LYS A 343 11.76 36.45 -20.36
C LYS A 343 11.13 36.37 -18.96
N TYR A 344 10.73 35.19 -18.47
CA TYR A 344 10.29 34.99 -17.06
C TYR A 344 10.46 33.54 -16.55
N ASP A 345 11.16 33.36 -15.42
CA ASP A 345 11.52 32.04 -14.85
C ASP A 345 10.34 31.23 -14.27
N SER A 346 9.23 31.87 -13.86
CA SER A 346 8.05 31.15 -13.34
C SER A 346 7.19 30.54 -14.46
N ILE A 347 7.12 31.20 -15.61
CA ILE A 347 6.49 30.68 -16.84
C ILE A 347 7.29 29.47 -17.32
N ARG A 348 8.62 29.54 -17.26
CA ARG A 348 9.53 28.46 -17.64
C ARG A 348 9.23 27.14 -16.93
N LYS A 349 9.00 27.13 -15.61
CA LYS A 349 8.77 25.89 -14.86
C LYS A 349 7.43 25.23 -15.20
N GLN A 350 6.35 26.02 -15.35
CA GLN A 350 5.04 25.51 -15.77
C GLN A 350 5.08 25.05 -17.24
N TRP A 351 5.83 25.76 -18.07
CA TRP A 351 6.04 25.43 -19.47
C TRP A 351 6.86 24.14 -19.64
N GLU A 352 7.93 23.95 -18.87
CA GLU A 352 8.73 22.71 -18.83
C GLU A 352 7.87 21.50 -18.43
N GLN A 353 6.90 21.66 -17.52
CA GLN A 353 5.95 20.61 -17.18
C GLN A 353 5.01 20.27 -18.33
N ASN A 354 4.44 21.27 -19.01
CA ASN A 354 3.60 21.08 -20.19
C ASN A 354 4.39 20.47 -21.36
N TYR A 355 5.65 20.87 -21.53
CA TYR A 355 6.60 20.31 -22.49
C TYR A 355 6.81 18.82 -22.28
N ILE A 356 7.20 18.42 -21.07
CA ILE A 356 7.44 17.01 -20.72
C ILE A 356 6.17 16.20 -20.96
N LYS A 357 4.99 16.73 -20.61
CA LYS A 357 3.71 16.04 -20.79
C LYS A 357 3.39 15.79 -22.26
N LYS A 358 3.51 16.80 -23.13
CA LYS A 358 3.24 16.66 -24.57
C LYS A 358 4.23 15.73 -25.27
N LEU A 359 5.50 15.84 -24.93
CA LEU A 359 6.54 14.95 -25.44
C LEU A 359 6.29 13.50 -25.01
N HIS A 360 5.92 13.29 -23.74
CA HIS A 360 5.54 11.97 -23.24
C HIS A 360 4.31 11.42 -23.96
N CYS A 361 3.30 12.27 -24.20
CA CYS A 361 2.13 11.88 -24.98
C CYS A 361 2.50 11.42 -26.40
N LEU A 362 3.39 12.14 -27.11
CA LEU A 362 3.88 11.72 -28.43
C LEU A 362 4.56 10.36 -28.40
N TYR A 363 5.40 10.08 -27.39
CA TYR A 363 6.02 8.76 -27.27
C TYR A 363 5.00 7.65 -27.07
N TRP A 364 3.99 7.89 -26.24
CA TRP A 364 2.96 6.88 -26.02
C TRP A 364 2.15 6.64 -27.30
N PHE A 365 1.84 7.68 -28.07
CA PHE A 365 1.20 7.51 -29.39
C PHE A 365 2.08 6.72 -30.37
N ASP A 366 3.36 7.06 -30.46
CA ASP A 366 4.32 6.36 -31.30
C ASP A 366 4.47 4.88 -30.90
N GLU A 367 4.72 4.63 -29.62
CA GLU A 367 4.94 3.30 -29.07
C GLU A 367 3.70 2.42 -29.24
N MET A 368 2.51 2.93 -28.90
CA MET A 368 1.27 2.18 -29.05
C MET A 368 0.90 1.99 -30.53
N GLY A 369 1.13 2.98 -31.39
CA GLY A 369 0.83 2.86 -32.82
C GLY A 369 1.78 1.90 -33.54
N SER A 370 3.07 1.95 -33.21
CA SER A 370 4.04 0.95 -33.67
C SER A 370 3.62 -0.45 -33.22
N LEU A 371 3.19 -0.60 -31.96
CA LEU A 371 2.75 -1.88 -31.42
C LEU A 371 1.52 -2.42 -32.17
N VAL A 372 0.51 -1.57 -32.42
CA VAL A 372 -0.67 -1.92 -33.22
C VAL A 372 -0.28 -2.33 -34.63
N ASN A 373 0.62 -1.58 -35.29
CA ASN A 373 1.06 -1.90 -36.65
C ASN A 373 1.82 -3.24 -36.70
N THR A 374 2.68 -3.52 -35.71
CA THR A 374 3.36 -4.82 -35.59
C THR A 374 2.34 -5.95 -35.39
N PHE A 375 1.39 -5.79 -34.46
CA PHE A 375 0.34 -6.80 -34.27
C PHE A 375 -0.51 -7.01 -35.52
N THR A 376 -0.85 -5.94 -36.24
CA THR A 376 -1.63 -6.02 -37.48
C THR A 376 -0.88 -6.79 -38.56
N THR A 377 0.42 -6.51 -38.71
CA THR A 377 1.28 -7.16 -39.69
C THR A 377 1.45 -8.65 -39.40
N GLU A 378 1.64 -9.01 -38.13
CA GLU A 378 1.93 -10.39 -37.72
C GLU A 378 0.68 -11.24 -37.49
N CYS A 379 -0.42 -10.64 -37.05
CA CYS A 379 -1.63 -11.34 -36.60
C CYS A 379 -2.90 -11.00 -37.40
N GLY A 380 -2.86 -10.00 -38.28
CA GLY A 380 -3.98 -9.60 -39.11
C GLY A 380 -4.97 -8.64 -38.44
N LYS A 381 -6.01 -8.28 -39.20
CA LYS A 381 -6.91 -7.15 -38.89
C LYS A 381 -7.76 -7.33 -37.63
N ALA A 382 -8.23 -8.55 -37.34
CA ALA A 382 -9.04 -8.79 -36.14
C ALA A 382 -8.25 -8.50 -34.85
N VAL A 383 -6.94 -8.74 -34.88
CA VAL A 383 -6.05 -8.42 -33.74
C VAL A 383 -5.81 -6.92 -33.65
N GLU A 384 -5.72 -6.19 -34.77
CA GLU A 384 -5.64 -4.71 -34.76
C GLU A 384 -6.78 -4.10 -33.95
N ASP A 385 -8.02 -4.47 -34.27
CA ASP A 385 -9.21 -3.90 -33.62
C ASP A 385 -9.24 -4.23 -32.13
N ALA A 386 -8.89 -5.47 -31.74
CA ALA A 386 -8.79 -5.88 -30.35
C ALA A 386 -7.68 -5.14 -29.59
N VAL A 387 -6.50 -4.91 -30.20
CA VAL A 387 -5.41 -4.17 -29.57
C VAL A 387 -5.76 -2.70 -29.39
N ILE A 388 -6.44 -2.08 -30.35
CA ILE A 388 -6.92 -0.70 -30.19
C ILE A 388 -7.92 -0.61 -29.03
N GLU A 389 -8.85 -1.56 -28.92
CA GLU A 389 -9.78 -1.64 -27.80
C GLU A 389 -9.03 -1.81 -26.46
N LEU A 390 -8.02 -2.69 -26.41
CA LEU A 390 -7.15 -2.87 -25.23
C LEU A 390 -6.48 -1.55 -24.83
N ILE A 391 -5.91 -0.83 -25.79
CA ILE A 391 -5.19 0.43 -25.54
C ILE A 391 -6.12 1.48 -24.93
N HIS A 392 -7.35 1.59 -25.45
CA HIS A 392 -8.35 2.54 -24.97
C HIS A 392 -8.87 2.15 -23.59
N ARG A 393 -9.29 0.90 -23.40
CA ARG A 393 -9.86 0.43 -22.12
C ARG A 393 -8.83 0.35 -21.00
N ALA A 394 -7.54 0.18 -21.30
CA ALA A 394 -6.46 0.21 -20.32
C ALA A 394 -5.90 1.61 -20.04
N TYR A 395 -6.51 2.67 -20.60
CA TYR A 395 -6.14 4.07 -20.34
C TYR A 395 -4.68 4.42 -20.71
N PHE A 396 -4.00 3.62 -21.54
CA PHE A 396 -2.59 3.82 -21.90
C PHE A 396 -2.31 5.19 -22.51
N LEU A 397 -3.27 5.75 -23.27
CA LEU A 397 -3.15 7.10 -23.83
C LEU A 397 -3.84 8.15 -22.98
N LYS A 398 -4.93 7.83 -22.29
CA LYS A 398 -5.71 8.81 -21.50
C LYS A 398 -4.92 9.37 -20.31
N ARG A 399 -4.00 8.58 -19.73
CA ARG A 399 -3.08 9.04 -18.67
C ARG A 399 -2.05 10.06 -19.16
N PRO A 400 -1.21 9.76 -20.16
CA PRO A 400 -0.18 10.69 -20.62
C PRO A 400 -0.74 11.82 -21.50
N CYS A 401 -1.90 11.63 -22.14
CA CYS A 401 -2.46 12.54 -23.12
C CYS A 401 -3.85 13.03 -22.73
N SER A 402 -4.00 14.34 -22.46
CA SER A 402 -5.35 14.92 -22.44
C SER A 402 -5.91 15.01 -23.87
N ALA A 403 -7.24 15.05 -24.01
CA ALA A 403 -7.87 15.25 -25.31
C ALA A 403 -7.41 16.56 -26.00
N GLN A 404 -7.07 17.58 -25.22
CA GLN A 404 -6.46 18.82 -25.73
C GLN A 404 -5.05 18.58 -26.25
N ASP A 405 -4.20 17.87 -25.49
CA ASP A 405 -2.83 17.54 -25.92
C ASP A 405 -2.84 16.75 -27.24
N VAL A 406 -3.74 15.77 -27.39
CA VAL A 406 -3.88 15.00 -28.65
C VAL A 406 -4.24 15.90 -29.83
N ARG A 407 -5.18 16.84 -29.65
CA ARG A 407 -5.58 17.78 -30.71
C ARG A 407 -4.46 18.72 -31.10
N GLU A 408 -3.76 19.29 -30.12
CA GLU A 408 -2.65 20.21 -30.36
C GLU A 408 -1.50 19.49 -31.05
N LEU A 409 -1.09 18.33 -30.51
CA LEU A 409 -0.02 17.53 -31.09
C LEU A 409 -0.32 17.12 -32.52
N ARG A 410 -1.57 16.71 -32.82
CA ARG A 410 -2.00 16.35 -34.19
C ARG A 410 -1.78 17.48 -35.19
N ASN A 411 -1.93 18.73 -34.77
CA ASN A 411 -1.72 19.88 -35.65
C ASN A 411 -0.25 20.25 -35.78
N VAL A 412 0.52 20.10 -34.69
CA VAL A 412 1.90 20.61 -34.60
C VAL A 412 2.93 19.60 -35.11
N PHE A 413 2.70 18.29 -35.04
CA PHE A 413 3.74 17.32 -35.42
C PHE A 413 4.09 17.36 -36.91
N GLU A 414 3.20 17.87 -37.76
CA GLU A 414 3.47 18.08 -39.19
C GLU A 414 4.55 19.16 -39.42
N GLU A 415 4.70 20.09 -38.47
CA GLU A 415 5.71 21.15 -38.49
C GLU A 415 7.08 20.66 -37.98
N PHE A 416 7.15 19.46 -37.39
CA PHE A 416 8.42 18.90 -36.95
C PHE A 416 9.32 18.54 -38.13
N ASN A 417 10.62 18.74 -37.93
CA ASN A 417 11.67 18.35 -38.86
C ASN A 417 11.94 16.84 -38.78
N LEU A 418 10.91 16.04 -39.04
CA LEU A 418 10.96 14.58 -39.14
C LEU A 418 10.97 14.16 -40.62
N ASP A 419 11.61 13.03 -40.92
CA ASP A 419 11.46 12.43 -42.26
C ASP A 419 10.01 11.97 -42.52
N GLU A 420 9.64 11.84 -43.80
CA GLU A 420 8.26 11.49 -44.18
C GLU A 420 7.83 10.11 -43.69
N SER A 421 8.77 9.17 -43.48
CA SER A 421 8.43 7.85 -42.94
C SER A 421 7.96 7.99 -41.49
N ASN A 422 8.66 8.80 -40.70
CA ASN A 422 8.32 9.07 -39.31
C ASN A 422 7.02 9.87 -39.19
N LYS A 423 6.81 10.88 -40.06
CA LYS A 423 5.52 11.61 -40.10
C LYS A 423 4.36 10.70 -40.48
N ALA A 424 4.55 9.84 -41.48
CA ALA A 424 3.52 8.88 -41.90
C ALA A 424 3.17 7.89 -40.76
N ALA A 425 4.17 7.40 -40.02
CA ALA A 425 3.94 6.55 -38.86
C ALA A 425 3.11 7.27 -37.78
N LEU A 426 3.47 8.51 -37.43
CA LEU A 426 2.72 9.31 -36.45
C LEU A 426 1.29 9.61 -36.91
N ARG A 427 1.09 10.00 -38.17
CA ARG A 427 -0.26 10.20 -38.76
C ARG A 427 -1.12 8.97 -38.54
N GLU A 428 -0.56 7.79 -38.82
CA GLU A 428 -1.27 6.53 -38.67
C GLU A 428 -1.58 6.21 -37.21
N SER A 429 -0.62 6.39 -36.30
CA SER A 429 -0.84 6.26 -34.85
C SER A 429 -1.98 7.17 -34.36
N PHE A 430 -2.00 8.44 -34.78
CA PHE A 430 -3.07 9.37 -34.44
C PHE A 430 -4.41 8.99 -35.07
N ARG A 431 -4.41 8.41 -36.27
CA ARG A 431 -5.63 7.94 -36.95
C ARG A 431 -6.25 6.74 -36.25
N LEU A 432 -5.42 5.78 -35.85
CA LEU A 432 -5.84 4.55 -35.18
C LEU A 432 -6.28 4.83 -33.74
N LEU A 433 -5.48 5.59 -33.01
CA LEU A 433 -5.61 5.69 -31.55
C LEU A 433 -6.24 6.98 -31.06
N GLY A 434 -6.23 8.05 -31.88
CA GLY A 434 -6.71 9.37 -31.50
C GLY A 434 -8.23 9.55 -31.63
N LYS A 435 -8.99 8.46 -31.76
CA LYS A 435 -10.46 8.44 -31.61
C LYS A 435 -10.77 8.17 -30.14
N SER A 436 -10.56 9.17 -29.30
CA SER A 436 -11.06 9.16 -27.92
C SER A 436 -12.27 10.08 -27.90
N ASP A 437 -13.44 9.55 -27.54
CA ASP A 437 -14.70 10.30 -27.43
C ASP A 437 -14.62 11.45 -26.41
#